data_AF-X1TUX2-F1
#
_entry.id   AF-X1TUX2-F1
#
_cell.length_a   1.000
_cell.length_b   1.000
_cell.length_c   1.000
_cell.angle_alpha   90.00
_cell.angle_beta   90.00
_cell.angle_gamma   90.00
#
_symmetry.space_group_name_H-M   'P 1'
#
loop_
_entity.id
_entity.type
_entity.pdbx_description
1 polymer ?
#
loop_
_entity_poly.entity_id
_entity_poly.type
_entity_poly.pdbx_seq_one_letter_code
_entity_poly.pdbx_strand_id
1 'polypeptide(L)' 'MANLFRQTLEVLNAKNGERTEEELKLLNAALIPLNIRGCPFPAEMTISECLEKLAKIVEEAE' A
#
# COMPACT_ATOMS: atom_id res chain seq x y z
N MET A 1 -4.34 -5.00 14.68
CA MET A 1 -3.02 -5.32 14.08
C MET A 1 -2.40 -4.02 13.54
N ALA A 2 -1.08 -3.90 13.37
CA ALA A 2 -0.52 -2.72 12.70
C ALA A 2 -0.84 -2.80 11.19
N ASN A 3 -1.66 -1.90 10.67
CA ASN A 3 -2.11 -1.94 9.28
C ASN A 3 -0.96 -1.56 8.33
N LEU A 4 -0.39 -2.57 7.66
CA LEU A 4 0.74 -2.44 6.75
C LEU A 4 0.47 -1.45 5.61
N PHE A 5 -0.76 -1.47 5.07
CA PHE A 5 -1.15 -0.62 3.94
C PHE A 5 -1.26 0.85 4.36
N ARG A 6 -1.77 1.12 5.57
CA ARG A 6 -1.81 2.46 6.15
C ARG A 6 -0.40 3.03 6.40
N GLN A 7 0.48 2.23 7.00
CA GLN A 7 1.88 2.63 7.19
C GLN A 7 2.58 2.91 5.85
N THR A 8 2.32 2.09 4.83
CA THR A 8 2.88 2.30 3.49
C THR A 8 2.34 3.59 2.85
N LEU A 9 1.05 3.90 3.04
CA LEU A 9 0.44 5.14 2.56
C LEU A 9 1.01 6.37 3.27
N GLU A 10 1.28 6.29 4.58
CA GLU A 10 1.97 7.34 5.31
C GLU A 10 3.39 7.56 4.78
N VAL A 11 4.15 6.48 4.51
CA VAL A 11 5.49 6.55 3.90
C VAL A 11 5.44 7.16 2.48
N LEU A 12 4.43 6.82 1.69
CA LEU A 12 4.22 7.40 0.35
C LEU A 12 3.90 8.90 0.41
N ASN A 13 3.02 9.30 1.34
CA ASN A 13 2.60 10.68 1.51
C ASN A 13 3.68 11.53 2.21
N ALA A 14 4.50 10.95 3.07
CA ALA A 14 5.45 11.68 3.90
C ALA A 14 6.61 12.27 3.11
N LYS A 15 7.10 11.65 2.02
CA LYS A 15 8.24 12.21 1.25
C LYS A 15 8.31 11.78 -0.22
N ASN A 16 8.57 12.76 -1.09
CA ASN A 16 9.18 12.62 -2.43
C ASN A 16 10.73 12.52 -2.39
N GLY A 17 11.31 12.14 -1.25
CA GLY A 17 12.76 12.04 -1.04
C GLY A 17 13.28 10.59 -1.10
N GLU A 18 14.58 10.41 -0.88
CA GLU A 18 15.19 9.07 -0.76
C GLU A 18 14.54 8.28 0.38
N ARG A 19 13.98 7.12 0.05
CA ARG A 19 13.35 6.19 0.99
C ARG A 19 14.39 5.26 1.59
N THR A 20 14.23 4.94 2.86
CA THR A 20 15.08 3.96 3.53
C THR A 20 14.81 2.54 3.02
N GLU A 21 15.73 1.61 3.28
CA GLU A 21 15.54 0.20 2.90
C GLU A 21 14.29 -0.40 3.55
N GLU A 22 13.98 -0.02 4.79
CA GLU A 22 12.79 -0.47 5.52
C GLU A 22 11.51 0.05 4.88
N GLU A 23 11.47 1.33 4.50
CA GLU A 23 10.36 1.95 3.78
C GLU A 23 10.14 1.29 2.41
N LEU A 24 11.22 0.94 1.70
CA LEU A 24 11.14 0.21 0.44
C LEU A 24 10.65 -1.23 0.62
N LYS A 25 11.06 -1.91 1.70
CA LYS A 25 10.54 -3.25 2.05
C LYS A 25 9.05 -3.20 2.37
N LEU A 26 8.62 -2.21 3.14
CA LEU A 26 7.22 -1.94 3.46
C LEU A 26 6.39 -1.70 2.19
N LEU A 27 6.88 -0.82 1.31
CA LEU A 27 6.29 -0.55 0.01
C LEU A 27 6.16 -1.81 -0.82
N ASN A 28 7.25 -2.55 -1.03
CA ASN A 28 7.21 -3.76 -1.83
C ASN A 28 6.23 -4.78 -1.26
N ALA A 29 6.23 -5.00 0.07
CA ALA A 29 5.31 -5.92 0.71
C ALA A 29 3.84 -5.53 0.50
N ALA A 30 3.52 -4.23 0.62
CA ALA A 30 2.17 -3.72 0.43
C ALA A 30 1.74 -3.64 -1.05
N LEU A 31 2.69 -3.59 -1.99
CA LEU A 31 2.44 -3.61 -3.44
C LEU A 31 2.34 -5.02 -4.02
N ILE A 32 2.83 -6.06 -3.33
CA ILE A 32 2.71 -7.47 -3.78
C ILE A 32 1.26 -7.80 -4.19
N PRO A 33 0.22 -7.50 -3.38
CA PRO A 33 -1.17 -7.79 -3.75
C PRO A 33 -1.62 -7.09 -5.04
N LEU A 34 -1.09 -5.90 -5.32
CA LEU A 34 -1.42 -5.13 -6.52
C LEU A 34 -0.77 -5.71 -7.79
N ASN A 35 0.38 -6.37 -7.63
CA ASN A 35 1.11 -7.03 -8.73
C ASN A 35 0.63 -8.45 -9.03
N ILE A 36 -0.32 -9.00 -8.26
CA ILE A 36 -0.90 -10.31 -8.53
C ILE A 36 -1.87 -10.19 -9.72
N ARG A 37 -1.72 -11.10 -10.70
CA ARG A 37 -2.68 -11.22 -11.82
C ARG A 37 -4.09 -11.44 -11.28
N GLY A 38 -5.03 -10.58 -11.68
CA GLY A 38 -6.40 -10.59 -11.18
C GLY A 38 -6.67 -9.58 -10.06
N CYS A 39 -5.74 -8.64 -9.83
CA CYS A 39 -5.95 -7.49 -8.94
C CYS A 39 -7.32 -6.82 -9.23
N PRO A 40 -8.18 -6.64 -8.21
CA PRO A 40 -9.53 -6.09 -8.40
C PRO A 40 -9.52 -4.57 -8.65
N PHE A 41 -8.36 -3.92 -8.61
CA PHE A 41 -8.26 -2.47 -8.75
C PHE A 41 -8.08 -2.05 -10.23
N PRO A 42 -8.82 -1.02 -10.69
CA PRO A 42 -8.65 -0.45 -12.02
C PRO A 42 -7.22 0.03 -12.27
N ALA A 43 -6.73 -0.10 -13.51
CA ALA A 43 -5.42 0.42 -13.90
C ALA A 43 -5.31 1.96 -13.81
N GLU A 44 -6.45 2.66 -13.78
CA GLU A 44 -6.54 4.12 -13.63
C GLU A 44 -6.40 4.57 -12.16
N MET A 45 -6.52 3.66 -11.19
CA MET A 45 -6.34 3.98 -9.78
C MET A 45 -4.85 4.14 -9.45
N THR A 46 -4.54 5.19 -8.68
CA THR A 46 -3.19 5.39 -8.19
C THR A 46 -2.83 4.35 -7.12
N ILE A 47 -1.54 4.10 -6.95
CA ILE A 47 -1.01 3.22 -5.89
C ILE A 47 -1.55 3.64 -4.51
N SER A 48 -1.62 4.93 -4.23
CA SER A 48 -2.13 5.46 -2.96
C SER A 48 -3.60 5.08 -2.73
N GLU A 49 -4.47 5.23 -3.74
CA GLU A 49 -5.88 4.85 -3.62
C GLU A 49 -6.07 3.33 -3.46
N CYS A 50 -5.24 2.55 -4.16
CA CYS A 50 -5.22 1.09 -4.00
C CYS A 50 -4.83 0.68 -2.58
N LEU A 51 -3.80 1.29 -2.01
CA LEU A 51 -3.36 1.06 -0.64
C LEU A 51 -4.42 1.49 0.37
N GLU A 52 -5.13 2.59 0.15
CA GLU A 52 -6.22 3.04 1.03
C GLU A 52 -7.38 2.03 1.04
N LYS A 53 -7.78 1.51 -0.12
CA LYS A 53 -8.82 0.47 -0.20
C LYS A 53 -8.38 -0.83 0.46
N LEU A 54 -7.14 -1.25 0.25
CA LEU A 54 -6.57 -2.43 0.93
C LEU A 54 -6.52 -2.23 2.44
N ALA A 55 -6.15 -1.05 2.91
CA ALA A 55 -6.14 -0.70 4.33
C ALA A 55 -7.55 -0.84 4.93
N LYS A 56 -8.58 -0.31 4.26
CA LYS A 56 -9.99 -0.41 4.68
C LYS A 56 -10.47 -1.87 4.73
N ILE A 57 -10.21 -2.65 3.69
CA ILE A 57 -10.61 -4.07 3.63
C ILE A 57 -10.02 -4.87 4.80
N VAL A 58 -8.74 -4.64 5.13
CA VAL A 58 -8.10 -5.31 6.27
C VAL A 58 -8.67 -4.83 7.61
N GLU A 59 -8.97 -3.54 7.75
CA GLU A 59 -9.57 -3.01 8.98
C GLU A 59 -11.00 -3.51 9.22
N GLU A 60 -11.78 -3.67 8.16
CA GLU A 60 -13.14 -4.22 8.25
C GLU A 60 -13.17 -5.74 8.45
N ALA A 61 -12.05 -6.42 8.19
CA ALA A 61 -11.90 -7.85 8.41
C ALA A 61 -11.39 -8.23 9.82
N GLU A 62 -10.97 -7.26 10.63
CA GLU A 62 -10.60 -7.42 12.05
C GLU A 62 -11.83 -7.25 12.98
#